data_AF-A0A530YY00-F1
#
_entry.id   AF-A0A530YY00-F1
#
_cell.length_a   1.000
_cell.length_b   1.000
_cell.length_c   1.000
_cell.angle_alpha   90.00
_cell.angle_beta   90.00
_cell.angle_gamma   90.00
#
_symmetry.space_group_name_H-M   'P 1'
#
loop_
_entity.id
_entity.type
_entity.pdbx_description
1 polymer ?
#
loop_
_entity_poly.entity_id
_entity_poly.type
_entity_poly.pdbx_seq_one_letter_code
_entity_poly.pdbx_strand_id
1 'polypeptide(L)' 'MGKRTIAEVVESDGIAAALPAIGVDYAQGYGIAMPQPFDASDVLLGPRSTPATADTADP' A
#
# COMPACT_ATOMS: atom_id res chain seq x y z
N MET A 1 -6.05 7.12 21.29
CA MET A 1 -6.93 7.09 20.09
C MET A 1 -6.51 5.88 19.27
N GLY A 2 -7.33 4.81 19.19
CA GLY A 2 -6.97 3.52 18.56
C GLY A 2 -7.53 3.36 17.14
N LYS A 3 -7.39 4.39 16.30
CA LYS A 3 -7.88 4.38 14.92
C LYS A 3 -6.71 4.17 13.97
N ARG A 4 -6.95 3.41 12.90
CA ARG A 4 -6.04 3.31 11.76
C ARG A 4 -6.45 4.32 10.69
N THR A 5 -5.47 4.86 9.99
CA THR A 5 -5.61 5.92 9.00
C THR A 5 -5.30 5.39 7.61
N ILE A 6 -5.95 5.97 6.60
CA ILE A 6 -5.70 5.68 5.19
C ILE A 6 -5.47 6.98 4.44
N ALA A 7 -4.40 7.04 3.65
CA ALA A 7 -4.20 8.10 2.66
C ALA A 7 -4.81 7.65 1.33
N GLU A 8 -5.77 8.44 0.85
CA GLU A 8 -6.37 8.29 -0.47
C GLU A 8 -5.63 9.18 -1.49
N VAL A 9 -5.65 8.77 -2.76
CA VAL A 9 -5.04 9.51 -3.89
C VAL A 9 -3.51 9.53 -3.85
N VAL A 10 -2.89 8.40 -3.51
CA VAL A 10 -1.43 8.23 -3.63
C VAL A 10 -1.03 8.04 -5.11
N GLU A 11 -0.35 9.02 -5.69
CA GLU A 11 -0.05 9.05 -7.13
C GLU A 11 1.41 8.68 -7.50
N SER A 12 2.28 8.46 -6.52
CA SER A 12 3.68 8.07 -6.78
C SER A 12 4.30 7.26 -5.65
N ASP A 13 5.38 6.53 -5.98
CA ASP A 13 6.20 5.77 -5.03
C ASP A 13 6.78 6.67 -3.92
N GLY A 14 7.15 7.91 -4.26
CA GLY A 14 7.68 8.88 -3.30
C GLY A 14 6.64 9.27 -2.23
N ILE A 15 5.38 9.45 -2.63
CA ILE A 15 4.29 9.69 -1.67
C ILE A 15 4.08 8.44 -0.81
N ALA A 16 4.01 7.26 -1.43
CA ALA A 16 3.83 6.00 -0.71
C ALA A 16 4.92 5.76 0.36
N ALA A 17 6.18 6.06 0.03
CA ALA A 17 7.32 5.92 0.93
C ALA A 17 7.31 6.91 2.11
N ALA A 18 6.71 8.09 1.95
CA ALA A 18 6.67 9.12 3.01
C ALA A 18 5.57 8.90 4.06
N LEU A 19 4.47 8.22 3.70
CA LEU A 19 3.30 8.04 4.56
C LEU A 19 3.58 7.32 5.90
N PRO A 20 4.38 6.25 5.95
CA PRO A 20 4.71 5.60 7.23
C PRO A 20 5.42 6.54 8.21
N ALA A 21 6.25 7.47 7.71
CA ALA A 21 7.01 8.40 8.55
C ALA A 21 6.12 9.39 9.32
N ILE A 22 4.90 9.65 8.84
CA ILE A 22 3.91 10.50 9.50
C ILE A 22 2.83 9.70 10.23
N GLY A 23 2.98 8.38 10.34
CA GLY A 23 2.06 7.51 11.06
C GLY A 23 0.79 7.12 10.29
N VAL A 24 0.82 7.14 8.96
CA VAL A 24 -0.29 6.63 8.14
C VAL A 24 -0.19 5.11 7.97
N ASP A 25 -1.29 4.39 8.23
CA ASP A 25 -1.30 2.92 8.28
C ASP A 25 -1.54 2.26 6.92
N TYR A 26 -2.32 2.89 6.05
CA TYR A 26 -2.73 2.35 4.75
C TYR A 26 -2.67 3.40 3.63
N ALA A 27 -2.54 2.93 2.39
CA ALA A 27 -2.50 3.77 1.21
C ALA A 27 -3.36 3.18 0.09
N GLN A 28 -4.04 4.07 -0.66
CA GLN A 28 -4.73 3.75 -1.91
C GLN A 28 -4.49 4.89 -2.92
N GLY A 29 -4.20 4.53 -4.16
CA GLY A 29 -4.14 5.50 -5.26
C GLY A 29 -3.49 4.89 -6.50
N TYR A 30 -3.48 5.65 -7.60
CA TYR A 30 -2.99 5.18 -8.90
C TYR A 30 -1.49 4.90 -8.92
N GLY A 31 -0.72 5.51 -8.02
CA GLY A 31 0.69 5.18 -7.80
C GLY A 31 0.89 3.83 -7.10
N ILE A 32 -0.15 3.27 -6.48
CA ILE A 32 -0.11 1.93 -5.88
C ILE A 32 -0.65 0.90 -6.89
N ALA A 33 -1.88 1.13 -7.37
CA ALA A 33 -2.52 0.29 -8.37
C ALA A 33 -3.68 1.06 -9.04
N MET A 34 -3.93 0.75 -10.32
CA MET A 34 -5.12 1.24 -11.01
C MET A 34 -6.37 0.51 -10.52
N PRO A 35 -7.53 1.17 -10.37
CA PRO A 35 -8.80 0.50 -10.12
C PRO A 35 -9.05 -0.57 -11.18
N GLN A 36 -9.48 -1.74 -10.74
CA GLN A 36 -9.83 -2.85 -11.63
C GLN A 36 -11.33 -3.15 -11.51
N PRO A 37 -11.97 -3.69 -12.56
CA PRO A 37 -13.29 -4.30 -12.43
C PRO A 37 -13.30 -5.31 -11.27
N PHE A 38 -14.44 -5.40 -10.58
CA PHE A 38 -14.62 -6.34 -9.49
C PHE A 38 -15.86 -7.22 -9.76
N ASP A 39 -15.68 -8.52 -9.81
CA ASP A 39 -16.73 -9.52 -10.01
C ASP A 39 -16.56 -10.76 -9.10
N ALA A 40 -17.49 -11.71 -9.24
CA ALA A 40 -17.56 -12.89 -8.37
C ALA A 40 -16.40 -13.88 -8.55
N SER A 41 -15.61 -13.75 -9.62
CA SER A 41 -14.44 -14.57 -9.89
C SER A 41 -13.14 -14.00 -9.29
N ASP A 42 -13.17 -12.75 -8.80
CA ASP A 42 -11.99 -12.12 -8.22
C ASP A 42 -11.59 -12.75 -6.89
N VAL A 43 -10.28 -13.00 -6.78
CA VAL A 43 -9.67 -13.52 -5.55
C VAL A 43 -9.42 -12.35 -4.60
N LEU A 44 -10.22 -12.24 -3.53
CA LEU A 44 -10.09 -11.19 -2.51
C LEU A 44 -8.77 -11.22 -1.74
N LEU A 45 -8.20 -12.42 -1.55
CA LEU A 45 -6.92 -12.63 -0.87
C LEU A 45 -6.09 -13.60 -1.70
N GLY A 46 -5.27 -13.05 -2.59
CA GLY A 46 -4.22 -13.83 -3.26
C GLY A 46 -3.14 -14.28 -2.26
N PRO A 47 -2.19 -15.15 -2.67
CA PRO A 47 -1.01 -15.42 -1.86
C PRO A 47 -0.34 -14.08 -1.54
N ARG A 48 -0.07 -13.80 -0.26
CA ARG A 48 0.56 -12.54 0.13
C ARG A 48 1.88 -12.40 -0.61
N SER A 49 1.95 -11.48 -1.58
CA SER A 49 3.21 -10.93 -2.03
C SER A 49 3.79 -10.23 -0.81
N THR A 50 4.75 -10.89 -0.13
CA THR A 50 5.61 -10.18 0.80
C THR A 50 6.14 -8.96 0.06
N PRO A 51 5.94 -7.73 0.56
CA PRO A 51 6.65 -6.60 -0.02
C PRO A 51 8.11 -7.01 0.00
N ALA A 52 8.80 -6.86 -1.13
CA ALA A 52 10.23 -7.09 -1.18
C ALA A 52 10.81 -6.24 -0.07
N THR A 53 11.17 -6.87 1.05
CA THR A 53 11.94 -6.23 2.10
C THR A 53 13.06 -5.57 1.37
N ALA A 54 13.07 -4.23 1.38
CA ALA A 54 14.22 -3.48 0.97
C ALA A 54 15.37 -4.12 1.73
N ASP A 55 16.20 -4.82 0.98
CA ASP A 55 17.49 -5.28 1.40
C ASP A 55 18.29 -4.01 1.72
N THR A 56 18.09 -3.53 2.93
CA THR A 56 19.09 -2.77 3.65
C THR A 56 19.56 -3.71 4.73
N ALA A 57 20.24 -4.78 4.29
CA ALA A 57 21.49 -5.11 4.94
C ALA A 57 22.39 -3.86 4.88
N ASP A 58 22.68 -3.28 6.03
CA ASP A 58 23.99 -2.72 6.29
C ASP A 58 24.30 -2.95 7.79
N PRO A 59 25.59 -3.20 8.16
CA PRO A 59 26.02 -3.69 9.47
C PRO A 59 25.93 -2.68 10.61
#